data_AF-A0AAI8VY91-F1
#
_entry.id   AF-A0AAI8VY91-F1
#
_cell.length_a   1.000
_cell.length_b   1.000
_cell.length_c   1.000
_cell.angle_alpha   90.00
_cell.angle_beta   90.00
_cell.angle_gamma   90.00
#
_symmetry.space_group_name_H-M   'P 1'
#
loop_
_entity.id
_entity.type
_entity.pdbx_description
1 polymer ?
#
loop_
_entity_poly.entity_id
_entity_poly.type
_entity_poly.pdbx_seq_one_letter_code
_entity_poly.pdbx_strand_id
1 'polypeptide(L)'
;MASPQSRITELAATVATHTARIDSYLAEHSLPFPSFESDGPISLGLPRELEESRSAALRASQELDDLLQGPRDLIFNHHHNQLLYLKFISRFDLGNKVPLDGEITYTELADTIGVDPGAVRRIVRLAIAYRIFRDPRPGVVAHSAASRLLAEDGHIAD
;
A
#
# COMPACT_ATOMS: atom_id res chain seq x y z
N MET A 1 15.77 -11.25 -38.70
CA MET A 1 16.54 -11.15 -37.45
C MET A 1 15.60 -10.57 -36.42
N ALA A 2 15.33 -11.28 -35.32
CA ALA A 2 14.46 -10.75 -34.27
C ALA A 2 15.13 -9.53 -33.64
N SER A 3 14.42 -8.40 -33.57
CA SER A 3 14.90 -7.21 -32.88
C SER A 3 15.21 -7.55 -31.42
N PRO A 4 16.30 -7.03 -30.84
CA PRO A 4 16.57 -7.23 -29.42
C PRO A 4 15.38 -6.70 -28.61
N GLN A 5 14.85 -7.55 -27.71
CA GLN A 5 13.76 -7.19 -26.82
C GLN A 5 14.21 -6.02 -25.95
N SER A 6 13.39 -4.98 -25.81
CA SER A 6 13.74 -3.84 -24.96
C SER A 6 13.68 -4.23 -23.49
N ARG A 7 14.54 -3.62 -22.65
CA ARG A 7 14.59 -3.90 -21.21
C ARG A 7 13.23 -3.77 -20.51
N ILE A 8 12.45 -2.75 -20.86
CA ILE A 8 11.09 -2.55 -20.31
C ILE A 8 10.14 -3.72 -20.64
N THR A 9 10.31 -4.35 -21.81
CA THR A 9 9.50 -5.52 -22.21
C THR A 9 9.95 -6.78 -21.47
N GLU A 10 11.26 -6.94 -21.25
CA GLU A 10 11.81 -8.04 -20.43
C GLU A 10 11.32 -7.95 -18.97
N LEU A 11 11.33 -6.75 -18.39
CA LEU A 11 10.85 -6.52 -17.03
C LEU A 11 9.34 -6.82 -16.90
N ALA A 12 8.53 -6.35 -17.86
CA ALA A 12 7.10 -6.65 -17.89
C ALA A 12 6.82 -8.16 -17.98
N ALA A 13 7.56 -8.88 -18.82
CA ALA A 13 7.48 -10.35 -18.91
C ALA A 13 7.91 -11.05 -17.61
N THR A 14 8.93 -10.52 -16.93
CA THR A 14 9.38 -11.02 -15.61
C THR A 14 8.29 -10.86 -14.56
N VAL A 15 7.67 -9.67 -14.47
CA VAL A 15 6.54 -9.42 -13.57
C VAL A 15 5.42 -10.41 -13.85
N ALA A 16 4.96 -10.52 -15.10
CA ALA A 16 3.86 -11.41 -15.48
C ALA A 16 4.15 -12.89 -15.15
N THR A 17 5.37 -13.35 -15.40
CA THR A 17 5.77 -14.75 -15.15
C THR A 17 5.74 -15.07 -13.65
N HIS A 18 6.32 -14.20 -12.83
CA HIS A 18 6.40 -14.46 -11.39
C HIS A 18 5.07 -14.23 -10.67
N THR A 19 4.26 -13.26 -11.09
CA THR A 19 2.92 -13.08 -10.51
C THR A 19 1.99 -14.23 -10.87
N ALA A 20 2.04 -14.76 -12.09
CA ALA A 20 1.25 -15.94 -12.47
C ALA A 20 1.57 -17.17 -11.61
N ARG A 21 2.84 -17.38 -11.23
CA ARG A 21 3.25 -18.46 -10.31
C ARG A 21 2.66 -18.27 -8.92
N ILE A 22 2.69 -17.05 -8.39
CA ILE A 22 2.13 -16.73 -7.07
C ILE A 22 0.61 -16.90 -7.11
N ASP A 23 -0.05 -16.34 -8.13
CA ASP A 23 -1.50 -16.40 -8.32
C ASP A 23 -2.01 -17.86 -8.40
N SER A 24 -1.33 -18.69 -9.19
CA SER A 24 -1.65 -20.12 -9.31
C SER A 24 -1.52 -20.83 -7.96
N TYR A 25 -0.47 -20.56 -7.20
CA TYR A 25 -0.27 -21.15 -5.88
C TYR A 25 -1.39 -20.76 -4.89
N LEU A 26 -1.75 -19.46 -4.86
CA LEU A 26 -2.84 -18.98 -4.00
C LEU A 26 -4.16 -19.66 -4.36
N ALA A 27 -4.46 -19.76 -5.66
CA ALA A 27 -5.66 -20.43 -6.15
C ALA A 27 -5.69 -21.94 -5.79
N GLU A 28 -4.61 -22.66 -6.07
CA GLU A 28 -4.49 -24.10 -5.80
C GLU A 28 -4.65 -24.44 -4.31
N HIS A 29 -4.17 -23.57 -3.43
CA HIS A 29 -4.23 -23.76 -1.98
C HIS A 29 -5.43 -23.06 -1.32
N SER A 30 -6.33 -22.46 -2.11
CA SER A 30 -7.47 -21.68 -1.63
C SER A 30 -7.08 -20.60 -0.62
N LEU A 31 -5.92 -19.97 -0.83
CA LEU A 31 -5.42 -18.88 -0.02
C LEU A 31 -6.03 -17.55 -0.49
N PRO A 32 -6.22 -16.58 0.43
CA PRO A 32 -6.73 -15.26 0.07
C PRO A 32 -5.76 -14.52 -0.86
N PHE A 33 -6.32 -13.79 -1.82
CA PHE A 33 -5.55 -12.92 -2.70
C PHE A 33 -5.19 -11.60 -2.00
N PRO A 34 -4.01 -11.01 -2.29
CA PRO A 34 -3.66 -9.70 -1.76
C PRO A 34 -4.66 -8.65 -2.24
N SER A 35 -5.12 -7.81 -1.32
CA SER A 35 -6.00 -6.68 -1.59
C SER A 35 -5.63 -5.50 -0.68
N PHE A 36 -6.14 -4.31 -1.00
CA PHE A 36 -6.06 -3.15 -0.10
C PHE A 36 -7.28 -3.04 0.83
N GLU A 37 -8.21 -3.99 0.77
CA GLU A 37 -9.39 -3.99 1.64
C GLU A 37 -8.99 -4.31 3.09
N SER A 38 -9.82 -3.95 4.07
CA SER A 38 -9.51 -4.14 5.50
C SER A 38 -9.37 -5.61 5.90
N ASP A 39 -9.97 -6.52 5.14
CA ASP A 39 -9.92 -7.97 5.31
C ASP A 39 -8.85 -8.66 4.44
N GLY A 40 -8.01 -7.87 3.75
CA GLY A 40 -6.90 -8.40 2.95
C GLY A 40 -5.85 -9.13 3.81
N PRO A 41 -5.16 -10.14 3.25
CA PRO A 41 -4.19 -10.92 4.01
C PRO A 41 -2.96 -10.07 4.38
N ILE A 42 -2.57 -10.10 5.67
CA ILE A 42 -1.35 -9.44 6.18
C ILE A 42 -0.08 -10.10 5.60
N SER A 43 -0.14 -11.42 5.36
CA SER A 43 0.93 -12.20 4.74
C SER A 43 0.34 -13.19 3.75
N LEU A 44 1.06 -13.42 2.66
CA LEU A 44 0.65 -14.38 1.63
C LEU A 44 1.01 -15.83 1.99
N GLY A 45 1.78 -16.05 3.07
CA GLY A 45 2.15 -17.40 3.53
C GLY A 45 2.90 -18.23 2.49
N LEU A 46 3.70 -17.58 1.64
CA LEU A 46 4.34 -18.24 0.51
C LEU A 46 5.48 -19.16 0.98
N PRO A 47 5.67 -20.33 0.34
CA PRO A 47 6.86 -21.14 0.52
C PRO A 47 8.10 -20.39 -0.01
N ARG A 48 9.28 -20.76 0.48
CA ARG A 48 10.56 -20.10 0.17
C ARG A 48 10.79 -19.87 -1.34
N GLU A 49 10.48 -20.86 -2.17
CA GLU A 49 10.65 -20.77 -3.63
C GLU A 49 9.74 -19.72 -4.29
N LEU A 50 8.57 -19.45 -3.70
CA LEU A 50 7.67 -18.40 -4.16
C LEU A 50 7.97 -17.03 -3.55
N GLU A 51 8.62 -16.97 -2.38
CA GLU A 51 9.19 -15.70 -1.88
C GLU A 51 10.30 -15.17 -2.79
N GLU A 52 11.09 -16.06 -3.40
CA GLU A 52 12.05 -15.67 -4.44
C GLU A 52 11.34 -15.09 -5.68
N SER A 53 10.21 -15.71 -6.08
CA SER A 53 9.38 -15.20 -7.18
C SER A 53 8.75 -13.84 -6.85
N ARG A 54 8.24 -13.66 -5.62
CA ARG A 54 7.70 -12.39 -5.13
C ARG A 54 8.78 -11.32 -5.15
N SER A 55 9.98 -11.64 -4.67
CA SER A 55 11.13 -10.72 -4.68
C SER A 55 11.54 -10.33 -6.10
N ALA A 56 11.54 -11.27 -7.04
CA ALA A 56 11.84 -11.00 -8.45
C ALA A 56 10.80 -10.08 -9.10
N ALA A 57 9.51 -10.34 -8.86
CA ALA A 57 8.42 -9.50 -9.34
C ALA A 57 8.53 -8.07 -8.79
N LEU A 58 8.75 -7.90 -7.48
CA LEU A 58 8.90 -6.59 -6.85
C LEU A 58 10.06 -5.77 -7.42
N ARG A 59 11.24 -6.39 -7.57
CA ARG A 59 12.41 -5.73 -8.16
C ARG A 59 12.16 -5.33 -9.61
N ALA A 60 11.57 -6.22 -10.40
CA ALA A 60 11.27 -5.94 -11.80
C ALA A 60 10.22 -4.83 -11.95
N SER A 61 9.19 -4.81 -11.09
CA SER A 61 8.19 -3.74 -11.04
C SER A 61 8.82 -2.39 -10.69
N GLN A 62 9.73 -2.34 -9.71
CA GLN A 62 10.42 -1.10 -9.35
C GLN A 62 11.32 -0.60 -10.48
N GLU A 63 12.15 -1.46 -11.07
CA GLU A 63 13.02 -1.07 -12.19
C GLU A 63 12.20 -0.60 -13.41
N LEU A 64 11.07 -1.26 -13.67
CA LEU A 64 10.16 -0.85 -14.74
C LEU A 64 9.56 0.54 -14.49
N ASP A 65 9.09 0.80 -13.26
CA ASP A 65 8.58 2.10 -12.85
C ASP A 65 9.65 3.19 -13.00
N ASP A 66 10.86 2.95 -12.50
CA ASP A 66 11.99 3.88 -12.58
C ASP A 66 12.35 4.22 -14.05
N LEU A 67 12.41 3.21 -14.92
CA LEU A 67 12.71 3.40 -16.35
C LEU A 67 11.64 4.19 -17.08
N LEU A 68 10.37 4.01 -16.72
CA LEU A 68 9.23 4.69 -17.36
C LEU A 68 9.07 6.14 -16.88
N GLN A 69 9.42 6.45 -15.63
CA GLN A 69 9.50 7.83 -15.14
C GLN A 69 10.61 8.61 -15.87
N GLY A 70 11.73 7.94 -16.17
CA GLY A 70 12.87 8.56 -16.83
C GLY A 70 13.70 9.45 -15.90
N PRO A 71 14.91 9.87 -16.34
CA PRO A 71 15.93 10.43 -15.46
C PRO A 71 15.55 11.77 -14.84
N ARG A 72 14.71 12.57 -15.50
CA ARG A 72 14.26 13.86 -14.98
C ARG A 72 13.40 13.68 -13.75
N ASP A 73 12.39 12.82 -13.85
CA ASP A 73 11.44 12.63 -12.76
C ASP A 73 12.09 11.84 -11.63
N LEU A 74 13.04 10.93 -11.90
CA LEU A 74 13.87 10.32 -10.84
C LEU A 74 14.65 11.36 -10.00
N ILE A 75 15.07 12.48 -10.59
CA ILE A 75 15.80 13.54 -9.87
C ILE A 75 14.84 14.46 -9.10
N PHE A 76 13.67 14.76 -9.65
CA PHE A 76 12.77 15.78 -9.08
C PHE A 76 11.60 15.20 -8.26
N ASN A 77 11.22 13.94 -8.48
CA ASN A 77 10.17 13.24 -7.74
C ASN A 77 10.70 12.66 -6.43
N HIS A 78 11.44 13.46 -5.66
CA HIS A 78 11.78 13.06 -4.31
C HIS A 78 10.60 13.34 -3.40
N HIS A 79 10.05 12.28 -2.82
CA HIS A 79 8.92 12.37 -1.91
C HIS A 79 9.34 12.92 -0.52
N HIS A 80 9.77 14.17 -0.45
CA HIS A 80 10.25 14.81 0.78
C HIS A 80 9.24 14.79 1.95
N ASN A 81 7.96 14.56 1.64
CA ASN A 81 6.86 14.53 2.61
C ASN A 81 6.30 13.12 2.88
N GLN A 82 6.96 12.05 2.42
CA GLN A 82 6.47 10.67 2.54
C GLN A 82 6.28 10.19 3.98
N LEU A 83 6.93 10.80 4.97
CA LEU A 83 6.78 10.36 6.37
C LEU A 83 5.78 11.20 7.16
N LEU A 84 5.25 12.30 6.59
CA LEU A 84 4.35 13.19 7.33
C LEU A 84 3.06 12.49 7.76
N TYR A 85 2.48 11.67 6.89
CA TYR A 85 1.27 10.95 7.23
C TYR A 85 1.52 9.87 8.30
N LEU A 86 2.63 9.12 8.22
CA LEU A 86 2.99 8.13 9.24
C LEU A 86 3.19 8.78 10.61
N LYS A 87 3.93 9.89 10.67
CA LYS A 87 4.12 10.66 11.92
C LYS A 87 2.80 11.16 12.49
N PHE A 88 1.87 11.60 11.64
CA PHE A 88 0.55 12.05 12.08
C PHE A 88 -0.30 10.88 12.61
N ILE A 89 -0.26 9.73 11.94
CA ILE A 89 -0.96 8.51 12.35
C ILE A 89 -0.50 8.05 13.73
N SER A 90 0.81 7.92 13.94
CA SER A 90 1.37 7.52 15.23
C SER A 90 1.09 8.57 16.32
N ARG A 91 1.36 9.85 16.05
CA ARG A 91 1.18 10.93 17.06
C ARG A 91 -0.25 11.06 17.58
N PHE A 92 -1.25 10.85 16.73
CA PHE A 92 -2.66 10.98 17.09
C PHE A 92 -3.37 9.63 17.24
N ASP A 93 -2.62 8.53 17.21
CA ASP A 93 -3.14 7.18 17.40
C ASP A 93 -4.30 6.84 16.43
N LEU A 94 -4.18 7.26 15.17
CA LEU A 94 -5.30 7.18 14.22
C LEU A 94 -5.74 5.74 13.93
N GLY A 95 -4.84 4.76 14.08
CA GLY A 95 -5.20 3.35 13.98
C GLY A 95 -6.33 2.97 14.93
N ASN A 96 -6.27 3.44 16.18
CA ASN A 96 -7.31 3.16 17.19
C ASN A 96 -8.47 4.15 17.20
N LYS A 97 -8.40 5.25 16.44
CA LYS A 97 -9.49 6.24 16.33
C LYS A 97 -10.45 5.97 15.18
N VAL A 98 -10.00 5.22 14.16
CA VAL A 98 -10.88 4.75 13.09
C VAL A 98 -11.54 3.44 13.56
N PRO A 99 -12.86 3.26 13.39
CA PRO A 99 -13.52 2.00 13.75
C PRO A 99 -13.01 0.84 12.89
N LEU A 100 -12.61 -0.29 13.50
CA LEU A 100 -12.11 -1.49 12.81
C LEU A 100 -13.07 -1.99 11.72
N ASP A 101 -14.35 -2.07 12.06
CA ASP A 101 -15.43 -2.53 11.19
C ASP A 101 -16.44 -1.39 10.98
N GLY A 102 -16.00 -0.29 10.36
CA GLY A 102 -16.85 0.86 10.07
C GLY A 102 -16.16 1.99 9.33
N GLU A 103 -16.82 3.13 9.32
CA GLU A 103 -16.35 4.36 8.69
C GLU A 103 -16.47 5.52 9.68
N ILE A 104 -15.58 6.51 9.57
CA ILE A 104 -15.64 7.77 10.33
C ILE A 104 -15.49 8.95 9.37
N THR A 105 -16.21 10.05 9.62
CA THR A 105 -16.03 11.27 8.84
C THR A 105 -14.75 12.00 9.22
N TYR A 106 -14.22 12.83 8.32
CA TYR A 106 -13.08 13.69 8.65
C TYR A 106 -13.36 14.62 9.83
N THR A 107 -14.61 15.08 10.00
CA THR A 107 -15.00 15.99 11.08
C THR A 107 -15.02 15.26 12.41
N GLU A 108 -15.66 14.08 12.50
CA GLU A 108 -15.68 13.29 13.72
C GLU A 108 -14.28 12.84 14.15
N LEU A 109 -13.44 12.45 13.18
CA LEU A 109 -12.06 12.09 13.47
C LEU A 109 -11.27 13.30 13.99
N ALA A 110 -11.48 14.48 13.40
CA ALA A 110 -10.86 15.73 13.82
C ALA A 110 -11.27 16.15 15.23
N ASP A 111 -12.56 16.03 15.56
CA ASP A 111 -13.08 16.31 16.90
C ASP A 111 -12.49 15.35 17.94
N THR A 112 -12.34 14.07 17.57
CA THR A 112 -11.77 13.03 18.44
C THR A 112 -10.30 13.30 18.81
N ILE A 113 -9.52 13.85 17.88
CA ILE A 113 -8.08 14.09 18.08
C ILE A 113 -7.72 15.55 18.39
N GLY A 114 -8.71 16.46 18.38
CA GLY A 114 -8.53 17.88 18.68
C GLY A 114 -7.70 18.64 17.63
N VAL A 115 -7.84 18.31 16.35
CA VAL A 115 -7.09 18.94 15.23
C VAL A 115 -8.06 19.60 14.25
N ASP A 116 -7.63 20.65 13.55
CA ASP A 116 -8.42 21.27 12.48
C ASP A 116 -8.90 20.23 11.43
N PRO A 117 -10.21 20.17 11.10
CA PRO A 117 -10.74 19.23 10.12
C PRO A 117 -10.12 19.34 8.74
N GLY A 118 -9.69 20.55 8.35
CA GLY A 118 -8.98 20.79 7.09
C GLY A 118 -7.57 20.18 7.09
N ALA A 119 -6.87 20.20 8.21
CA ALA A 119 -5.57 19.56 8.39
C ALA A 119 -5.70 18.03 8.39
N VAL A 120 -6.65 17.48 9.17
CA VAL A 120 -6.94 16.03 9.19
C VAL A 120 -7.27 15.53 7.80
N ARG A 121 -8.18 16.20 7.08
CA ARG A 121 -8.54 15.81 5.71
C ARG A 121 -7.34 15.78 4.78
N ARG A 122 -6.44 16.77 4.83
CA ARG A 122 -5.25 16.81 3.96
C ARG A 122 -4.30 15.66 4.25
N ILE A 123 -4.00 15.41 5.52
CA ILE A 123 -3.02 14.40 5.92
C ILE A 123 -3.57 12.97 5.73
N VAL A 124 -4.84 12.75 6.08
CA VAL A 124 -5.47 11.44 5.88
C VAL A 124 -5.65 11.12 4.39
N ARG A 125 -5.97 12.11 3.54
CA ARG A 125 -5.96 11.88 2.07
C ARG A 125 -4.58 11.50 1.54
N LEU A 126 -3.51 12.04 2.13
CA LEU A 126 -2.16 11.60 1.79
C LEU A 126 -1.93 10.15 2.22
N ALA A 127 -2.35 9.76 3.44
CA ALA A 127 -2.30 8.38 3.91
C ALA A 127 -3.07 7.41 3.00
N ILE A 128 -4.25 7.82 2.50
CA ILE A 128 -5.06 7.06 1.54
C ILE A 128 -4.33 6.89 0.21
N ALA A 129 -3.70 7.95 -0.32
CA ALA A 129 -2.92 7.87 -1.55
C ALA A 129 -1.75 6.87 -1.44
N TYR A 130 -1.18 6.74 -0.25
CA TYR A 130 -0.16 5.73 0.08
C TYR A 130 -0.74 4.42 0.64
N ARG A 131 -2.05 4.18 0.47
CA ARG A 131 -2.77 2.92 0.78
C ARG A 131 -2.81 2.53 2.27
N ILE A 132 -2.51 3.45 3.18
CA ILE A 132 -2.60 3.19 4.62
C ILE A 132 -4.05 3.19 5.11
N PHE A 133 -4.90 4.09 4.63
CA PHE A 133 -6.35 4.06 4.86
C PHE A 133 -7.08 4.00 3.51
N ARG A 134 -8.41 3.99 3.54
CA ARG A 134 -9.27 4.10 2.35
C ARG A 134 -10.42 5.08 2.56
N ASP A 135 -10.95 5.61 1.47
CA ASP A 135 -12.17 6.42 1.41
C ASP A 135 -13.25 5.68 0.60
N PRO A 136 -14.08 4.82 1.23
CA PRO A 136 -15.12 4.06 0.52
C PRO A 136 -16.16 4.95 -0.18
N ARG A 137 -16.33 6.19 0.30
CA ARG A 137 -17.14 7.25 -0.31
C ARG A 137 -16.60 8.62 0.07
N PRO A 138 -16.99 9.69 -0.65
CA PRO A 138 -16.51 11.04 -0.34
C PRO A 138 -16.82 11.46 1.10
N GLY A 139 -15.80 11.95 1.80
CA GLY A 139 -15.95 12.56 3.13
C GLY A 139 -15.75 11.62 4.33
N VAL A 140 -15.51 10.33 4.09
CA VAL A 140 -15.27 9.34 5.15
C VAL A 140 -13.95 8.60 4.98
N VAL A 141 -13.54 7.95 6.06
CA VAL A 141 -12.30 7.19 6.20
C VAL A 141 -12.65 5.84 6.80
N ALA A 142 -12.04 4.79 6.27
CA ALA A 142 -12.10 3.44 6.82
C ALA A 142 -10.72 2.79 6.75
N HIS A 143 -10.56 1.64 7.43
CA HIS A 143 -9.32 0.87 7.38
C HIS A 143 -9.06 0.25 6.00
N SER A 144 -7.80 0.24 5.59
CA SER A 144 -7.25 -0.75 4.67
C SER A 144 -6.61 -1.89 5.47
N ALA A 145 -6.13 -2.96 4.82
CA ALA A 145 -5.33 -3.98 5.50
C ALA A 145 -4.16 -3.39 6.30
N ALA A 146 -3.52 -2.33 5.78
CA ALA A 146 -2.35 -1.72 6.41
C ALA A 146 -2.69 -0.95 7.70
N SER A 147 -3.71 -0.09 7.69
CA SER A 147 -4.11 0.60 8.93
C SER A 147 -4.80 -0.30 9.93
N ARG A 148 -5.47 -1.37 9.48
CA ARG A 148 -6.02 -2.37 10.39
C ARG A 148 -4.90 -3.07 11.15
N LEU A 149 -3.84 -3.49 10.44
CA LEU A 149 -2.64 -4.05 11.04
C LEU A 149 -2.01 -3.08 12.06
N LEU A 150 -1.93 -1.78 11.75
CA LEU A 150 -1.44 -0.77 12.70
C LEU A 150 -2.28 -0.69 13.99
N ALA A 151 -3.59 -0.90 13.91
CA ALA A 151 -4.48 -0.88 15.07
C ALA A 151 -4.40 -2.19 15.89
N GLU A 152 -4.17 -3.32 15.22
CA GLU A 152 -4.18 -4.64 15.84
C GLU A 152 -2.79 -5.07 16.37
N ASP A 153 -1.69 -4.57 15.80
CA ASP A 153 -0.31 -4.87 16.24
C ASP A 153 0.39 -3.64 16.85
N GLY A 154 0.43 -3.61 18.18
CA GLY A 154 1.07 -2.53 18.94
C GLY A 154 2.57 -2.35 18.68
N HIS A 155 3.28 -3.34 18.11
CA HIS A 155 4.71 -3.20 17.81
C HIS A 155 4.99 -2.41 16.51
N ILE A 156 3.96 -2.20 15.68
CA ILE A 156 4.07 -1.44 14.42
C ILE A 156 3.63 0.01 14.63
N ALA A 157 2.82 0.29 15.64
CA ALA A 157 2.29 1.62 15.95
C ALA A 157 3.31 2.55 16.67
N ASP A 158 4.33 1.98 17.32
CA ASP A 158 5.42 2.65 18.06
C ASP A 158 6.61 3.04 17.16
#